data_AF-A0A7C6QP62-F1
#
_entry.id   AF-A0A7C6QP62-F1
#
_cell.length_a   1.000
_cell.length_b   1.000
_cell.length_c   1.000
_cell.angle_alpha   90.00
_cell.angle_beta   90.00
_cell.angle_gamma   90.00
#
_symmetry.space_group_name_H-M   'P 1'
#
loop_
_entity.id
_entity.type
_entity.pdbx_description
1 polymer ?
#
loop_
_entity_poly.entity_id
_entity_poly.type
_entity_poly.pdbx_seq_one_letter_code
_entity_poly.pdbx_strand_id
1 'polypeptide(L)'
;MDELRERIAYLQGLAEGLKLEEGKDEARILSQVIDILADLADELEDLQVALEDLEDYVDSFDDEFFEDDEDIDDEDDEIEDDDFCCCEEDDIDYVEVECPQCHDIICFESDIVDDEDIIEVTCPNCNKVVFVNDGSMPLPEGYQKRDDEESRDD
;
A
#
# COMPACT_ATOMS: atom_id res chain seq x y z
N MET A 1 -11.37 -26.59 -11.19
CA MET A 1 -12.77 -26.43 -11.67
C MET A 1 -13.39 -27.73 -12.18
N ASP A 2 -12.60 -28.67 -12.70
CA ASP A 2 -13.10 -29.92 -13.32
C ASP A 2 -14.02 -30.77 -12.43
N GLU A 3 -13.70 -30.95 -11.15
CA GLU A 3 -14.54 -31.75 -10.23
C GLU A 3 -15.93 -31.13 -10.02
N LEU A 4 -16.04 -29.79 -10.01
CA LEU A 4 -17.32 -29.10 -9.88
C LEU A 4 -18.15 -29.29 -11.17
N ARG A 5 -17.54 -29.13 -12.34
CA ARG A 5 -18.20 -29.37 -13.64
C ARG A 5 -18.63 -30.83 -13.79
N GLU A 6 -17.81 -31.79 -13.38
CA GLU A 6 -18.16 -33.22 -13.40
C GLU A 6 -19.39 -33.51 -12.52
N ARG A 7 -19.46 -32.90 -11.34
CA ARG A 7 -20.61 -33.04 -10.43
C ARG A 7 -21.87 -32.37 -10.98
N ILE A 8 -21.75 -31.21 -11.62
CA ILE A 8 -22.89 -30.53 -12.27
C ILE A 8 -23.38 -31.35 -13.48
N ALA A 9 -22.47 -31.83 -14.32
CA ALA A 9 -22.80 -32.70 -15.46
C ALA A 9 -23.46 -34.01 -15.02
N TYR A 10 -22.99 -34.60 -13.90
CA TYR A 10 -23.64 -35.75 -13.28
C TYR A 10 -25.08 -35.43 -12.83
N LEU A 11 -25.32 -34.25 -12.23
CA LEU A 11 -26.66 -33.81 -11.84
C LEU A 11 -27.57 -33.56 -13.04
N GLN A 12 -27.05 -32.96 -14.12
CA GLN A 12 -27.78 -32.78 -15.39
C GLN A 12 -28.21 -34.13 -15.96
N GLY A 13 -27.27 -35.08 -16.08
CA GLY A 13 -27.58 -36.44 -16.58
C GLY A 13 -28.55 -37.20 -15.68
N LEU A 14 -28.46 -37.02 -14.36
CA LEU A 14 -29.41 -37.60 -13.41
C LEU A 14 -30.81 -37.00 -13.56
N ALA A 15 -30.91 -35.68 -13.75
CA ALA A 15 -32.17 -34.98 -13.95
C ALA A 15 -32.86 -35.41 -15.26
N GLU A 16 -32.10 -35.60 -16.34
CA GLU A 16 -32.59 -36.17 -17.61
C GLU A 16 -33.07 -37.62 -17.45
N GLY A 17 -32.30 -38.44 -16.71
CA GLY A 17 -32.59 -39.86 -16.49
C GLY A 17 -33.82 -40.12 -15.61
N LEU A 18 -34.12 -39.21 -14.68
CA LEU A 18 -35.28 -39.29 -13.80
C LEU A 18 -36.62 -39.09 -14.53
N LYS A 19 -36.60 -38.67 -15.82
CA LYS A 19 -37.80 -38.31 -16.59
C LYS A 19 -38.78 -37.51 -15.73
N LEU A 20 -38.24 -36.52 -15.01
CA LEU A 20 -39.03 -35.58 -14.24
C LEU A 20 -40.11 -35.06 -15.18
N GLU A 21 -41.38 -35.40 -14.90
CA GLU A 21 -42.48 -35.03 -15.79
C GLU A 21 -42.39 -33.52 -16.05
N GLU A 22 -42.17 -33.12 -17.30
CA GLU A 22 -41.92 -31.73 -17.75
C GLU A 22 -43.07 -30.74 -17.45
N GLY A 23 -44.02 -31.11 -16.58
CA GLY A 23 -45.17 -30.31 -16.18
C GLY A 23 -45.32 -30.09 -14.67
N LYS A 24 -44.46 -30.66 -13.81
CA LYS A 24 -44.49 -30.35 -12.37
C LYS A 24 -43.59 -29.16 -12.07
N ASP A 25 -44.11 -28.19 -11.33
CA ASP A 25 -43.39 -26.96 -10.99
C ASP A 25 -42.03 -27.28 -10.34
N GLU A 26 -41.93 -28.35 -9.54
CA GLU A 26 -40.67 -28.78 -8.92
C GLU A 26 -39.61 -29.23 -9.93
N ALA A 27 -40.00 -29.93 -11.01
CA ALA A 27 -39.08 -30.38 -12.05
C ALA A 27 -38.44 -29.20 -12.80
N ARG A 28 -39.25 -28.17 -13.06
CA ARG A 28 -38.84 -26.97 -13.78
C ARG A 28 -37.93 -26.08 -12.95
N ILE A 29 -38.17 -26.01 -11.64
CA ILE A 29 -37.29 -25.30 -10.70
C ILE A 29 -35.94 -26.03 -10.60
N LEU A 30 -35.94 -27.35 -10.45
CA LEU A 30 -34.70 -28.12 -10.33
C LEU A 30 -33.84 -28.03 -11.58
N SER A 31 -34.43 -28.07 -12.78
CA SER A 31 -33.66 -27.89 -14.01
C SER A 31 -33.00 -26.52 -14.07
N GLN A 32 -33.76 -25.46 -13.78
CA GLN A 32 -33.22 -24.10 -13.78
C GLN A 32 -32.13 -23.90 -12.71
N VAL A 33 -32.26 -24.52 -11.54
CA VAL A 33 -31.21 -24.46 -10.51
C VAL A 33 -29.93 -25.14 -11.00
N ILE A 34 -30.04 -26.29 -11.67
CA ILE A 34 -28.88 -26.99 -12.22
C ILE A 34 -28.22 -26.14 -13.33
N ASP A 35 -29.01 -25.49 -14.18
CA ASP A 35 -28.49 -24.59 -15.23
C ASP A 35 -27.76 -23.39 -14.62
N ILE A 36 -28.36 -22.73 -13.62
CA ILE A 36 -27.71 -21.60 -12.91
C ILE A 36 -26.41 -22.04 -12.22
N LEU A 37 -26.36 -23.26 -11.69
CA LEU A 37 -25.12 -23.80 -11.12
C LEU A 37 -24.04 -24.04 -12.18
N ALA A 38 -24.43 -24.42 -13.39
CA ALA A 38 -23.51 -24.53 -14.52
C ALA A 38 -22.97 -23.15 -14.93
N ASP A 39 -23.85 -22.16 -15.08
CA ASP A 39 -23.47 -20.77 -15.40
C ASP A 39 -22.54 -20.20 -14.32
N LEU A 40 -22.82 -20.47 -13.03
CA LEU A 40 -21.96 -20.05 -11.92
C LEU A 40 -20.58 -20.70 -12.00
N ALA A 41 -20.51 -21.97 -12.39
CA ALA A 41 -19.23 -22.66 -12.53
C ALA A 41 -18.40 -22.08 -13.68
N ASP A 42 -19.03 -21.70 -14.80
CA ASP A 42 -18.34 -21.06 -15.92
C ASP A 42 -17.83 -19.65 -15.52
N GLU A 43 -18.66 -18.82 -14.86
CA GLU A 43 -18.23 -17.49 -14.37
C GLU A 43 -17.11 -17.55 -13.31
N LEU A 44 -17.10 -18.60 -12.47
CA LEU A 44 -16.01 -18.83 -11.52
C LEU A 44 -14.71 -19.22 -12.22
N GLU A 45 -14.78 -19.90 -13.36
CA GLU A 45 -13.61 -20.27 -14.17
C GLU A 45 -13.01 -19.01 -14.80
N ASP A 46 -13.85 -18.15 -15.38
CA ASP A 46 -13.43 -16.85 -15.92
C ASP A 46 -12.81 -15.95 -14.85
N LEU A 47 -13.38 -15.94 -13.63
CA LEU A 47 -12.81 -15.21 -12.50
C LEU A 47 -11.44 -15.77 -12.08
N GLN A 48 -11.27 -17.09 -12.12
CA GLN A 48 -9.98 -17.72 -11.79
C GLN A 48 -8.89 -17.30 -12.77
N VAL A 49 -9.19 -17.28 -14.07
CA VAL A 49 -8.26 -16.81 -15.10
C VAL A 49 -7.90 -15.34 -14.86
N ALA A 50 -8.89 -14.48 -14.60
CA ALA A 50 -8.63 -13.07 -14.32
C ALA A 50 -7.77 -12.82 -13.06
N LEU A 51 -7.86 -13.71 -12.07
CA LEU A 51 -7.00 -13.66 -10.88
C LEU A 51 -5.57 -14.12 -11.19
N GLU A 52 -5.41 -15.15 -12.01
CA GLU A 52 -4.10 -15.63 -12.45
C GLU A 52 -3.38 -14.55 -13.29
N ASP A 53 -4.09 -13.87 -14.19
CA ASP A 53 -3.56 -12.70 -14.93
C ASP A 53 -3.15 -11.54 -14.00
N LEU A 54 -3.87 -11.35 -12.88
CA LEU A 54 -3.54 -10.32 -11.89
C LEU A 54 -2.32 -10.72 -11.06
N GLU A 55 -2.19 -11.99 -10.71
CA GLU A 55 -1.01 -12.55 -10.02
C GLU A 55 0.23 -12.31 -10.87
N ASP A 56 0.19 -12.69 -12.16
CA ASP A 56 1.28 -12.43 -13.11
C ASP A 56 1.64 -10.93 -13.22
N TYR A 57 0.62 -10.05 -13.23
CA TYR A 57 0.84 -8.61 -13.23
C TYR A 57 1.51 -8.11 -11.95
N VAL A 58 1.10 -8.62 -10.78
CA VAL A 58 1.70 -8.24 -9.49
C VAL A 58 3.12 -8.77 -9.38
N ASP A 59 3.38 -10.02 -9.77
CA ASP A 59 4.72 -10.60 -9.79
C ASP A 59 5.68 -9.78 -10.68
N SER A 60 5.17 -9.21 -11.78
CA SER A 60 5.99 -8.33 -12.63
C SER A 60 6.48 -7.04 -11.95
N PHE A 61 5.86 -6.59 -10.85
CA PHE A 61 6.38 -5.47 -10.05
C PHE A 61 7.53 -5.88 -9.14
N ASP A 62 7.53 -7.13 -8.67
CA ASP A 62 8.55 -7.64 -7.74
C ASP A 62 9.92 -7.65 -8.44
N ASP A 63 9.96 -8.14 -9.68
CA ASP A 63 11.16 -8.17 -10.51
C ASP A 63 11.76 -6.77 -10.75
N GLU A 64 10.93 -5.71 -10.85
CA GLU A 64 11.39 -4.33 -11.08
C GLU A 64 11.90 -3.66 -9.79
N PHE A 65 11.50 -4.13 -8.61
CA PHE A 65 11.94 -3.59 -7.32
C PHE A 65 13.28 -4.16 -6.83
N PHE A 66 13.58 -5.42 -7.15
CA PHE A 66 14.83 -6.06 -6.72
C PHE A 66 16.04 -5.74 -7.62
N GLU A 67 15.82 -5.34 -8.88
CA GLU A 67 16.92 -4.90 -9.76
C GLU A 67 17.52 -3.54 -9.37
N ASP A 68 16.77 -2.68 -8.66
CA ASP A 68 17.23 -1.34 -8.25
C ASP A 68 17.99 -1.34 -6.90
N ASP A 69 17.95 -2.44 -6.13
CA ASP A 69 18.62 -2.60 -4.83
C ASP A 69 20.00 -3.29 -4.94
N GLU A 70 20.28 -4.08 -6.00
CA GLU A 70 21.57 -4.80 -6.16
C GLU A 70 22.73 -3.89 -6.66
N ASP A 71 22.43 -2.71 -7.20
CA ASP A 71 23.47 -1.74 -7.65
C ASP A 71 23.92 -0.76 -6.53
N ILE A 72 23.34 -0.85 -5.32
CA ILE A 72 23.65 0.06 -4.20
C ILE A 72 24.68 -0.52 -3.22
N ASP A 73 24.94 -1.83 -3.22
CA ASP A 73 25.72 -2.50 -2.15
C ASP A 73 27.19 -2.84 -2.54
N ASP A 74 27.70 -2.30 -3.66
CA ASP A 74 29.01 -2.65 -4.23
C ASP A 74 30.05 -1.49 -4.24
N GLU A 75 29.93 -0.52 -3.33
CA GLU A 75 31.04 0.35 -2.94
C GLU A 75 31.23 0.37 -1.41
N ASP A 76 32.26 -0.37 -0.96
CA ASP A 76 33.02 -0.23 0.30
C ASP A 76 32.59 0.94 1.22
N ASP A 77 32.07 0.66 2.42
CA ASP A 77 32.83 0.82 3.67
C ASP A 77 31.96 0.60 4.93
N GLU A 78 32.61 0.02 5.94
CA GLU A 78 32.23 -0.14 7.34
C GLU A 78 31.13 0.81 7.89
N ILE A 79 29.86 0.37 7.97
CA ILE A 79 28.85 1.03 8.82
C ILE A 79 28.35 0.05 9.89
N GLU A 80 29.03 0.10 11.03
CA GLU A 80 28.46 -0.29 12.33
C GLU A 80 27.29 0.64 12.66
N ASP A 81 26.12 0.03 12.88
CA ASP A 81 25.07 0.45 13.83
C ASP A 81 24.41 1.86 13.65
N ASP A 82 23.11 1.83 13.36
CA ASP A 82 22.10 2.81 13.83
C ASP A 82 22.04 4.20 13.15
N ASP A 83 21.58 4.26 11.89
CA ASP A 83 20.60 5.25 11.36
C ASP A 83 20.57 5.16 9.82
N PHE A 84 19.61 4.40 9.27
CA PHE A 84 19.35 4.42 7.83
C PHE A 84 18.52 5.68 7.49
N CYS A 85 19.18 6.84 7.55
CA CYS A 85 18.66 8.08 7.02
C CYS A 85 19.08 8.18 5.54
N CYS A 86 18.17 7.90 4.62
CA CYS A 86 18.38 8.02 3.19
C CYS A 86 18.51 9.49 2.74
N CYS A 87 19.58 10.21 3.11
CA CYS A 87 19.83 11.58 2.66
C CYS A 87 21.34 11.92 2.75
N GLU A 88 22.19 11.31 1.92
CA GLU A 88 23.48 11.93 1.59
C GLU A 88 23.29 12.90 0.42
N GLU A 89 23.97 14.06 0.51
CA GLU A 89 23.94 15.22 -0.40
C GLU A 89 22.85 16.28 -0.16
N ASP A 90 22.81 16.86 1.03
CA ASP A 90 22.83 18.32 1.24
C ASP A 90 22.90 18.57 2.77
N ASP A 91 23.64 19.60 3.23
CA ASP A 91 23.76 20.02 4.65
C ASP A 91 22.42 20.58 5.22
N ILE A 92 21.31 19.90 4.96
CA ILE A 92 19.96 20.27 5.38
C ILE A 92 19.60 19.38 6.56
N ASP A 93 19.68 19.94 7.77
CA ASP A 93 19.24 19.26 8.98
C ASP A 93 17.70 19.16 8.98
N TYR A 94 17.15 17.96 9.20
CA TYR A 94 15.71 17.72 9.31
C TYR A 94 15.29 17.52 10.77
N VAL A 95 14.04 17.85 11.10
CA VAL A 95 13.44 17.67 12.41
C VAL A 95 12.13 16.89 12.32
N GLU A 96 11.85 16.08 13.34
CA GLU A 96 10.68 15.21 13.40
C GLU A 96 9.65 15.68 14.44
N VAL A 97 8.38 15.66 14.07
CA VAL A 97 7.25 15.99 14.95
C VAL A 97 6.12 14.97 14.78
N GLU A 98 5.64 14.42 15.89
CA GLU A 98 4.49 13.53 15.91
C GLU A 98 3.17 14.32 15.76
N CYS A 99 2.32 13.92 14.80
CA CYS A 99 1.01 14.53 14.64
C CYS A 99 0.05 14.10 15.77
N PRO A 100 -0.57 15.04 16.51
CA PRO A 100 -1.45 14.71 17.64
C PRO A 100 -2.81 14.12 17.23
N GLN A 101 -3.11 14.00 15.93
CA GLN A 101 -4.39 13.49 15.44
C GLN A 101 -4.28 12.12 14.77
N CYS A 102 -3.29 11.91 13.89
CA CYS A 102 -3.08 10.63 13.21
C CYS A 102 -1.90 9.83 13.77
N HIS A 103 -1.09 10.41 14.67
CA HIS A 103 0.12 9.78 15.21
C HIS A 103 1.17 9.44 14.15
N ASP A 104 1.09 10.06 12.97
CA ASP A 104 2.16 9.97 11.97
C ASP A 104 3.31 10.92 12.33
N ILE A 105 4.53 10.48 12.04
CA ILE A 105 5.75 11.28 12.17
C ILE A 105 5.88 12.16 10.95
N ILE A 106 5.95 13.48 11.16
CA ILE A 106 6.13 14.48 10.11
C ILE A 106 7.56 15.02 10.20
N CYS A 107 8.30 14.89 9.10
CA CYS A 107 9.67 15.39 8.98
C CYS A 107 9.67 16.66 8.12
N PHE A 108 10.35 17.71 8.57
CA PHE A 108 10.52 18.97 7.83
C PHE A 108 11.88 19.59 8.12
N GLU A 109 12.30 20.54 7.28
CA GLU A 109 13.62 21.19 7.39
C GLU A 109 13.73 21.99 8.70
N SER A 110 14.87 21.86 9.38
CA SER A 110 15.18 22.58 10.62
C SER A 110 15.12 24.10 10.48
N ASP A 111 15.39 24.63 9.27
CA ASP A 111 15.33 26.07 8.98
C ASP A 111 13.95 26.66 9.22
N ILE A 112 12.89 25.87 9.07
CA ILE A 112 11.51 26.30 9.35
C ILE A 112 11.34 26.66 10.84
N VAL A 113 12.18 26.12 11.72
CA VAL A 113 12.18 26.41 13.18
C VAL A 113 12.91 27.72 13.50
N ASP A 114 13.81 28.20 12.64
CA ASP A 114 14.55 29.45 12.84
C ASP A 114 14.13 30.59 11.90
N ASP A 115 13.19 30.33 10.98
CA ASP A 115 12.74 31.30 9.99
C ASP A 115 12.17 32.58 10.65
N GLU A 116 12.42 33.73 10.03
CA GLU A 116 11.88 35.02 10.47
C GLU A 116 10.37 35.12 10.22
N ASP A 117 9.85 34.37 9.23
CA ASP A 117 8.44 34.31 8.89
C ASP A 117 7.69 33.22 9.69
N ILE A 118 6.42 33.49 10.04
CA ILE A 118 5.58 32.52 10.75
C ILE A 118 5.13 31.45 9.75
N ILE A 119 5.75 30.28 9.83
CA ILE A 119 5.43 29.10 9.04
C ILE A 119 4.61 28.11 9.87
N GLU A 120 3.52 27.61 9.29
CA GLU A 120 2.67 26.55 9.86
C GLU A 120 2.89 25.25 9.09
N VAL A 121 3.42 24.23 9.76
CA VAL A 121 3.59 22.90 9.17
C VAL A 121 2.28 22.12 9.32
N THR A 122 1.73 21.63 8.22
CA THR A 122 0.48 20.85 8.20
C THR A 122 0.75 19.38 7.90
N CYS A 123 0.09 18.49 8.62
CA CYS A 123 0.13 17.06 8.35
C CYS A 123 -0.56 16.73 6.99
N PRO A 124 0.08 15.96 6.09
CA PRO A 124 -0.50 15.56 4.81
C PRO A 124 -1.64 14.54 4.95
N ASN A 125 -1.69 13.76 6.03
CA ASN A 125 -2.74 12.76 6.26
C ASN A 125 -4.05 13.38 6.79
N CYS A 126 -3.95 14.36 7.69
CA CYS A 126 -5.13 14.92 8.36
C CYS A 126 -5.37 16.43 8.17
N ASN A 127 -4.50 17.11 7.42
CA ASN A 127 -4.55 18.55 7.13
C ASN A 127 -4.58 19.46 8.37
N LYS A 128 -4.12 18.96 9.51
CA LYS A 128 -4.05 19.73 10.76
C LYS A 128 -2.65 20.30 10.95
N VAL A 129 -2.57 21.49 11.52
CA VAL A 129 -1.30 22.12 11.89
C VAL A 129 -0.63 21.30 12.98
N VAL A 130 0.59 20.86 12.72
CA VAL A 130 1.41 20.04 13.62
C VAL A 130 2.49 20.87 14.32
N PHE A 131 3.00 21.92 13.67
CA PHE A 131 4.03 22.79 14.23
C PHE A 131 3.84 24.24 13.75
N VAL A 132 4.18 25.21 14.61
CA VAL A 132 4.17 26.64 14.31
C VAL A 132 5.44 27.28 14.87
N ASN A 133 6.18 28.02 14.04
CA ASN A 133 7.40 28.70 14.43
C ASN A 133 7.17 30.06 15.14
N ASP A 134 6.23 30.14 16.08
CA ASP A 134 5.92 31.38 16.83
C ASP A 134 6.45 31.36 18.28
N GLY A 135 7.25 30.34 18.63
CA GLY A 135 7.75 30.10 19.98
C GLY A 135 6.68 29.65 20.99
N SER A 136 5.47 29.31 20.53
CA SER A 136 4.40 28.79 21.41
C SER A 136 4.50 27.29 21.68
N MET A 137 5.24 26.55 20.84
CA MET A 137 5.46 25.11 20.94
C MET A 137 6.88 24.76 21.39
N PRO A 138 7.07 23.62 22.06
CA PRO A 138 8.42 23.10 22.35
C PRO A 138 9.17 22.83 21.04
N LEU A 139 10.48 23.05 21.07
CA LEU A 139 11.35 22.72 19.94
C LEU A 139 11.33 21.20 19.69
N PRO A 140 11.30 20.75 18.43
CA PRO A 140 11.33 19.34 18.09
C PRO A 140 12.61 18.66 18.59
N GLU A 141 12.52 17.37 18.90
CA GLU A 141 13.69 16.57 19.28
C GLU A 141 14.64 16.46 18.08
N GLY A 142 15.95 16.62 18.31
CA GLY A 142 16.96 16.62 17.24
C GLY A 142 17.32 18.01 16.70
N TYR A 143 16.55 19.06 17.00
CA TYR A 143 16.88 20.42 16.58
C TYR A 143 18.13 20.95 17.30
N GLN A 144 19.17 21.27 16.53
CA GLN A 144 20.34 22.01 16.98
C GLN A 144 20.34 23.37 16.29
N LYS A 145 20.38 24.44 17.10
CA LYS A 145 20.47 25.79 16.56
C LYS A 145 21.80 25.95 15.82
N ARG A 146 21.75 26.32 14.54
CA ARG A 146 22.94 26.70 13.79
C ARG A 146 23.37 28.09 14.26
N ASP A 147 24.45 28.13 15.04
CA ASP A 147 25.11 29.39 15.38
C ASP A 147 25.89 29.87 14.15
N ASP A 148 25.26 30.66 13.29
CA ASP A 148 25.95 31.43 12.26
C ASP A 148 26.76 32.56 12.93
N GLU A 149 27.83 32.21 13.66
CA GLU A 149 28.92 33.14 13.95
C GLU A 149 29.72 33.34 12.65
N GLU A 150 29.15 34.17 11.77
CA GLU A 150 29.85 34.80 10.66
C GLU A 150 31.09 35.51 11.24
N SER A 151 32.25 34.90 11.01
CA SER A 151 33.57 35.45 11.26
C SER A 151 33.72 36.74 10.46
N ARG A 152 33.35 37.86 11.08
CA ARG A 152 33.80 39.19 10.68
C ARG A 152 35.28 39.32 11.03
N ASP A 153 36.13 38.80 10.15
CA ASP A 153 37.54 39.20 10.07
C ASP A 153 37.63 40.65 9.57
N ASP A 154 37.97 41.57 10.48
CA ASP A 154 38.56 42.90 10.21
C ASP A 154 40.02 42.92 10.72
#